data_AF-A0A929TUM8-F1
#
_entry.id   AF-A0A929TUM8-F1
#
_cell.length_a   1.000
_cell.length_b   1.000
_cell.length_c   1.000
_cell.angle_alpha   90.00
_cell.angle_beta   90.00
_cell.angle_gamma   90.00
#
_symmetry.space_group_name_H-M   'P 1'
#
loop_
_entity.id
_entity.type
_entity.pdbx_description
1 polymer ?
#
loop_
_entity_poly.entity_id
_entity_poly.type
_entity_poly.pdbx_seq_one_letter_code
_entity_poly.pdbx_strand_id
1 'polypeptide(L)'
;WFINQMITIFDTSTLDLYIKNKDLKAYMGKMLRNSELVICNRADDIDEDTLSAYHLQIKAMAPNAEIIFEGEEGEITGDFSINLPYDLDDARLVIKPEDYGVFYVDTMDRPEKYDGKKVEFTAQVVRPNGIGDDILITGRRAMTCCEADIQFLGFVCKYKGAKNFKNKDWVKVKGKIKFEMNKQYRAKGPVIYAEEVLLTGPIDGLVQF
;
A
#
# COMPACT_ATOMS: atom_id res chain seq x y z
N TRP A 1 -0.55 32.51 -9.33
CA TRP A 1 -0.77 31.85 -8.02
C TRP A 1 -0.49 30.38 -8.20
N PHE A 2 0.11 29.71 -7.21
CA PHE A 2 0.29 28.26 -7.19
C PHE A 2 -0.35 27.70 -5.91
N ILE A 3 -0.84 26.47 -5.96
CA ILE A 3 -1.42 25.80 -4.79
C ILE A 3 -0.25 25.40 -3.89
N ASN A 4 -0.26 25.88 -2.64
CA ASN A 4 0.80 25.57 -1.67
C ASN A 4 0.57 24.23 -0.99
N GLN A 5 -0.66 23.94 -0.57
CA GLN A 5 -1.02 22.71 0.12
C GLN A 5 -2.47 22.35 -0.12
N MET A 6 -2.78 21.05 -0.16
CA MET A 6 -4.15 20.53 -0.16
C MET A 6 -4.40 19.73 1.13
N ILE A 7 -5.32 20.24 1.96
CA ILE A 7 -5.73 19.61 3.21
C ILE A 7 -7.18 19.15 3.06
N THR A 8 -7.47 17.91 3.45
CA THR A 8 -8.83 17.37 3.49
C THR A 8 -9.19 17.03 4.92
N ILE A 9 -10.40 17.40 5.35
CA ILE A 9 -10.87 17.19 6.72
C ILE A 9 -12.13 16.32 6.67
N PHE A 10 -12.18 15.28 7.51
CA PHE A 10 -13.33 14.40 7.69
C PHE A 10 -13.77 14.37 9.15
N ASP A 11 -15.07 14.17 9.34
CA ASP A 11 -15.65 13.86 10.64
C ASP A 11 -15.59 12.34 10.86
N THR A 12 -14.76 11.90 11.81
CA THR A 12 -14.47 10.48 12.04
C THR A 12 -15.72 9.73 12.53
N SER A 13 -16.62 10.40 13.26
CA SER A 13 -17.87 9.80 13.76
C SER A 13 -18.82 9.33 12.64
N THR A 14 -18.64 9.85 11.42
CA THR A 14 -19.44 9.49 10.24
C THR A 14 -18.63 8.82 9.13
N LEU A 15 -17.32 8.64 9.33
CA LEU A 15 -16.39 8.17 8.30
C LEU A 15 -16.75 6.77 7.76
N ASP A 16 -17.32 5.91 8.63
CA ASP A 16 -17.80 4.58 8.27
C ASP A 16 -18.78 4.60 7.10
N LEU A 17 -19.70 5.57 7.09
CA LEU A 17 -20.70 5.73 6.05
C LEU A 17 -20.04 6.02 4.69
N TYR A 18 -19.00 6.85 4.67
CA TYR A 18 -18.29 7.21 3.45
C TYR A 18 -17.45 6.05 2.92
N ILE A 19 -16.78 5.30 3.80
CA ILE A 19 -15.91 4.18 3.40
C ILE A 19 -16.72 2.96 2.96
N LYS A 20 -17.81 2.62 3.66
CA LYS A 20 -18.61 1.42 3.36
C LYS A 20 -19.58 1.61 2.20
N ASN A 21 -20.00 2.84 1.93
CA ASN A 21 -20.85 3.13 0.76
C ASN A 21 -19.97 3.30 -0.50
N LYS A 22 -20.19 2.44 -1.51
CA LYS A 22 -19.40 2.43 -2.74
C LYS A 22 -19.38 3.77 -3.47
N ASP A 23 -20.51 4.45 -3.55
CA ASP A 23 -20.61 5.71 -4.29
C ASP A 23 -19.91 6.84 -3.53
N LEU A 24 -20.12 6.91 -2.20
CA LEU A 24 -19.43 7.89 -1.37
C LEU A 24 -17.93 7.65 -1.31
N LYS A 25 -17.47 6.39 -1.23
CA LYS A 25 -16.05 6.03 -1.27
C LYS A 25 -15.40 6.48 -2.57
N ALA A 26 -16.09 6.31 -3.70
CA ALA A 26 -15.62 6.77 -5.00
C ALA A 26 -15.47 8.31 -5.06
N TYR A 27 -16.39 9.06 -4.44
CA TYR A 27 -16.25 10.52 -4.32
C TYR A 27 -15.11 10.91 -3.38
N MET A 28 -15.01 10.24 -2.23
CA MET A 28 -13.97 10.48 -1.24
C MET A 28 -12.57 10.24 -1.82
N GLY A 29 -12.37 9.18 -2.59
CA GLY A 29 -11.12 8.90 -3.29
C GLY A 29 -10.69 10.02 -4.25
N LYS A 30 -11.65 10.65 -4.95
CA LYS A 30 -11.35 11.80 -5.83
C LYS A 30 -10.86 13.03 -5.06
N MET A 31 -11.41 13.27 -3.87
CA MET A 31 -10.99 14.37 -2.98
C MET A 31 -9.59 14.09 -2.40
N LEU A 32 -9.37 12.85 -1.97
CA LEU A 32 -8.15 12.39 -1.31
C LEU A 32 -6.92 12.34 -2.22
N ARG A 33 -7.10 12.10 -3.52
CA ARG A 33 -6.02 11.83 -4.48
C ARG A 33 -4.83 12.79 -4.44
N ASN A 34 -5.08 14.09 -4.24
CA ASN A 34 -4.04 15.13 -4.22
C ASN A 34 -3.85 15.73 -2.83
N SER A 35 -4.44 15.13 -1.80
CA SER A 35 -4.27 15.60 -0.43
C SER A 35 -2.85 15.32 0.03
N GLU A 36 -2.28 16.29 0.74
CA GLU A 36 -0.97 16.17 1.40
C GLU A 36 -1.13 15.98 2.91
N LEU A 37 -2.25 16.43 3.46
CA LEU A 37 -2.65 16.20 4.84
C LEU A 37 -4.14 15.84 4.89
N VAL A 38 -4.48 14.81 5.65
CA VAL A 38 -5.85 14.40 5.95
C VAL A 38 -6.03 14.47 7.47
N ILE A 39 -7.02 15.24 7.91
CA ILE A 39 -7.37 15.37 9.33
C ILE A 39 -8.73 14.69 9.54
N CYS A 40 -8.77 13.71 10.42
CA CYS A 40 -9.96 12.99 10.84
C CYS A 40 -10.29 13.42 12.27
N ASN A 41 -11.24 14.35 12.42
CA ASN A 41 -11.58 14.93 13.72
C ASN A 41 -12.66 14.15 14.47
N ARG A 42 -12.82 14.42 15.78
CA ARG A 42 -13.78 13.75 16.68
C ARG A 42 -13.56 12.23 16.75
N ALA A 43 -12.31 11.83 16.95
CA ALA A 43 -11.91 10.43 17.04
C ALA A 43 -11.94 9.86 18.47
N ASP A 44 -12.55 10.56 19.43
CA ASP A 44 -12.46 10.31 20.88
C ASP A 44 -13.03 8.95 21.32
N ASP A 45 -14.17 8.55 20.74
CA ASP A 45 -14.92 7.34 21.14
C ASP A 45 -14.83 6.21 20.10
N ILE A 46 -13.73 6.16 19.34
CA ILE A 46 -13.52 5.16 18.28
C ILE A 46 -12.38 4.24 18.68
N ASP A 47 -12.62 2.93 18.57
CA ASP A 47 -11.62 1.93 18.91
C ASP A 47 -10.41 1.98 17.96
N GLU A 48 -9.24 1.65 18.50
CA GLU A 48 -7.96 1.72 17.77
C GLU A 48 -7.92 0.80 16.54
N ASP A 49 -8.58 -0.36 16.59
CA ASP A 49 -8.70 -1.26 15.45
C ASP A 49 -9.46 -0.61 14.28
N THR A 50 -10.57 0.09 14.59
CA THR A 50 -11.35 0.86 13.61
C THR A 50 -10.55 2.04 13.06
N LEU A 51 -9.84 2.79 13.90
CA LEU A 51 -8.97 3.90 13.45
C LEU A 51 -7.84 3.41 12.53
N SER A 52 -7.21 2.30 12.89
CA SER A 52 -6.19 1.62 12.08
C SER A 52 -6.75 1.16 10.73
N ALA A 53 -7.97 0.61 10.70
CA ALA A 53 -8.65 0.28 9.46
C ALA A 53 -8.91 1.53 8.60
N TYR A 54 -9.41 2.62 9.19
CA TYR A 54 -9.61 3.89 8.49
C TYR A 54 -8.31 4.48 7.95
N HIS A 55 -7.24 4.45 8.72
CA HIS A 55 -5.91 4.88 8.30
C HIS A 55 -5.49 4.14 7.03
N LEU A 56 -5.57 2.81 7.02
CA LEU A 56 -5.23 1.98 5.86
C LEU A 56 -6.07 2.36 4.62
N GLN A 57 -7.38 2.54 4.78
CA GLN A 57 -8.30 2.90 3.69
C GLN A 57 -7.94 4.27 3.09
N ILE A 58 -7.79 5.28 3.95
CA ILE A 58 -7.45 6.63 3.55
C ILE A 58 -6.08 6.64 2.88
N LYS A 59 -5.07 5.94 3.46
CA LYS A 59 -3.73 5.86 2.89
C LYS A 59 -3.70 5.18 1.53
N ALA A 60 -4.54 4.17 1.31
CA ALA A 60 -4.69 3.54 0.00
C ALA A 60 -5.25 4.52 -1.07
N MET A 61 -6.11 5.46 -0.67
CA MET A 61 -6.66 6.50 -1.56
C MET A 61 -5.77 7.76 -1.68
N ALA A 62 -5.01 8.08 -0.63
CA ALA A 62 -4.10 9.21 -0.52
C ALA A 62 -2.69 8.74 -0.11
N PRO A 63 -1.94 8.07 -1.00
CA PRO A 63 -0.65 7.45 -0.64
C PRO A 63 0.42 8.46 -0.22
N ASN A 64 0.29 9.72 -0.61
CA ASN A 64 1.24 10.78 -0.28
C ASN A 64 0.80 11.64 0.92
N ALA A 65 -0.41 11.43 1.46
CA ALA A 65 -0.91 12.24 2.56
C ALA A 65 -0.37 11.75 3.90
N GLU A 66 -0.07 12.69 4.78
CA GLU A 66 -0.03 12.45 6.22
C GLU A 66 -1.47 12.39 6.74
N ILE A 67 -1.77 11.46 7.66
CA ILE A 67 -3.10 11.25 8.19
C ILE A 67 -3.04 11.46 9.70
N ILE A 68 -3.89 12.35 10.21
CA ILE A 68 -3.97 12.68 11.63
C ILE A 68 -5.39 12.37 12.11
N PHE A 69 -5.51 11.65 13.21
CA PHE A 69 -6.75 11.53 13.97
C PHE A 69 -6.66 12.47 15.16
N GLU A 70 -7.67 13.34 15.31
CA GLU A 70 -7.76 14.31 16.40
C GLU A 70 -9.08 14.14 17.16
N GLY A 71 -9.02 14.34 18.48
CA GLY A 71 -10.17 14.42 19.37
C GLY A 71 -10.95 15.73 19.21
N GLU A 72 -12.02 15.88 19.99
CA GLU A 72 -12.87 17.08 19.98
C GLU A 72 -12.15 18.36 20.39
N GLU A 73 -11.12 18.25 21.25
CA GLU A 73 -10.34 19.38 21.76
C GLU A 73 -9.00 19.58 20.97
N GLY A 74 -8.82 18.85 19.87
CA GLY A 74 -7.65 18.94 18.99
C GLY A 74 -6.41 18.20 19.50
N GLU A 75 -6.58 17.35 20.52
CA GLU A 75 -5.57 16.37 20.91
C GLU A 75 -5.40 15.31 19.82
N ILE A 76 -4.16 14.97 19.51
CA ILE A 76 -3.87 13.88 18.57
C ILE A 76 -4.14 12.55 19.29
N THR A 77 -5.02 11.73 18.71
CA THR A 77 -5.43 10.44 19.27
C THR A 77 -4.81 9.27 18.49
N GLY A 78 -4.34 8.25 19.21
CA GLY A 78 -3.88 6.96 18.67
C GLY A 78 -2.40 6.84 18.30
N ASP A 79 -1.91 5.60 18.21
CA ASP A 79 -0.71 5.26 17.44
C ASP A 79 -1.14 5.07 15.99
N PHE A 80 -0.54 5.79 15.04
CA PHE A 80 -0.85 5.75 13.59
C PHE A 80 -0.46 4.42 12.92
N SER A 81 -0.31 3.39 13.73
CA SER A 81 0.20 2.10 13.37
C SER A 81 -0.92 1.26 12.77
N ILE A 82 -0.82 0.97 11.47
CA ILE A 82 -1.66 -0.04 10.82
C ILE A 82 -1.48 -1.38 11.56
N ASN A 83 -2.59 -1.96 12.00
CA ASN A 83 -2.62 -3.30 12.60
C ASN A 83 -2.31 -4.33 11.51
N LEU A 84 -1.24 -5.07 11.74
CA LEU A 84 -0.71 -5.99 10.75
C LEU A 84 -1.29 -7.40 10.95
N PRO A 85 -1.71 -8.09 9.86
CA PRO A 85 -2.17 -9.47 9.93
C PRO A 85 -1.02 -10.49 10.03
N TYR A 86 0.22 -10.02 10.16
CA TYR A 86 1.44 -10.81 10.28
C TYR A 86 2.40 -10.15 11.27
N ASP A 87 3.28 -10.95 11.87
CA ASP A 87 4.28 -10.48 12.83
C ASP A 87 5.53 -9.98 12.10
N LEU A 88 5.96 -8.75 12.39
CA LEU A 88 7.17 -8.18 11.81
C LEU A 88 8.45 -8.82 12.34
N ASP A 89 8.42 -9.43 13.53
CA ASP A 89 9.59 -10.05 14.15
C ASP A 89 9.91 -11.44 13.59
N ASP A 90 9.01 -11.99 12.77
CA ASP A 90 9.26 -13.23 12.06
C ASP A 90 10.52 -13.15 11.18
N ALA A 91 11.28 -14.24 11.17
CA ALA A 91 12.50 -14.37 10.36
C ALA A 91 12.24 -14.19 8.85
N ARG A 92 11.00 -14.44 8.42
CA ARG A 92 10.50 -14.18 7.06
C ARG A 92 9.01 -13.89 7.13
N LEU A 93 8.61 -12.73 6.63
CA LEU A 93 7.21 -12.32 6.54
C LEU A 93 6.54 -13.08 5.39
N VAL A 94 5.61 -13.98 5.72
CA VAL A 94 4.82 -14.72 4.72
C VAL A 94 3.49 -14.00 4.53
N ILE A 95 3.37 -13.27 3.43
CA ILE A 95 2.20 -12.43 3.14
C ILE A 95 1.17 -13.26 2.39
N LYS A 96 0.00 -13.44 2.99
CA LYS A 96 -1.12 -14.09 2.32
C LYS A 96 -1.67 -13.20 1.20
N PRO A 97 -2.30 -13.77 0.18
CA PRO A 97 -2.94 -13.01 -0.89
C PRO A 97 -3.82 -11.85 -0.39
N GLU A 98 -4.70 -12.11 0.56
CA GLU A 98 -5.63 -11.16 1.17
C GLU A 98 -4.91 -10.00 1.89
N ASP A 99 -3.73 -10.25 2.45
CA ASP A 99 -2.96 -9.27 3.23
C ASP A 99 -2.04 -8.39 2.36
N TYR A 100 -2.01 -8.63 1.04
CA TYR A 100 -1.11 -7.93 0.13
C TYR A 100 -1.32 -6.41 0.15
N GLY A 101 -2.57 -5.95 0.25
CA GLY A 101 -2.89 -4.52 0.30
C GLY A 101 -2.28 -3.84 1.51
N VAL A 102 -2.49 -4.43 2.70
CA VAL A 102 -1.88 -3.99 3.97
C VAL A 102 -0.37 -3.97 3.85
N PHE A 103 0.22 -5.07 3.37
CA PHE A 103 1.67 -5.17 3.17
C PHE A 103 2.23 -4.10 2.24
N TYR A 104 1.57 -3.83 1.12
CA TYR A 104 2.04 -2.81 0.19
C TYR A 104 2.01 -1.41 0.81
N VAL A 105 0.86 -1.03 1.40
CA VAL A 105 0.69 0.29 2.00
C VAL A 105 1.68 0.48 3.15
N ASP A 106 1.76 -0.50 4.05
CA ASP A 106 2.59 -0.37 5.23
C ASP A 106 4.10 -0.38 4.93
N THR A 107 4.53 -1.15 3.93
CA THR A 107 5.93 -1.12 3.46
C THR A 107 6.30 0.27 2.92
N MET A 108 5.37 0.97 2.27
CA MET A 108 5.62 2.32 1.74
C MET A 108 5.58 3.38 2.84
N ASP A 109 4.69 3.22 3.81
CA ASP A 109 4.44 4.20 4.87
C ASP A 109 5.46 4.13 6.01
N ARG A 110 5.89 2.91 6.39
CA ARG A 110 6.83 2.65 7.49
C ARG A 110 8.11 1.96 7.00
N PRO A 111 8.90 2.59 6.12
CA PRO A 111 10.04 1.97 5.45
C PRO A 111 11.09 1.39 6.43
N GLU A 112 11.27 2.03 7.59
CA GLU A 112 12.18 1.62 8.65
C GLU A 112 11.84 0.25 9.25
N LYS A 113 10.57 -0.17 9.23
CA LYS A 113 10.14 -1.47 9.75
C LYS A 113 10.45 -2.62 8.78
N TYR A 114 10.56 -2.32 7.48
CA TYR A 114 10.71 -3.32 6.43
C TYR A 114 12.12 -3.40 5.84
N ASP A 115 12.97 -2.39 6.05
CA ASP A 115 14.32 -2.40 5.49
C ASP A 115 15.12 -3.60 6.00
N GLY A 116 15.56 -4.44 5.06
CA GLY A 116 16.28 -5.67 5.37
C GLY A 116 15.43 -6.86 5.81
N LYS A 117 14.09 -6.74 5.89
CA LYS A 117 13.21 -7.88 6.18
C LYS A 117 13.20 -8.87 5.00
N LYS A 118 13.07 -10.16 5.32
CA LYS A 118 12.84 -11.21 4.33
C LYS A 118 11.34 -11.38 4.15
N VAL A 119 10.89 -11.52 2.91
CA VAL A 119 9.48 -11.64 2.57
C VAL A 119 9.22 -12.80 1.62
N GLU A 120 8.02 -13.34 1.69
CA GLU A 120 7.43 -14.27 0.74
C GLU A 120 6.01 -13.81 0.42
N PHE A 121 5.70 -13.62 -0.86
CA PHE A 121 4.36 -13.23 -1.30
C PHE A 121 4.11 -13.67 -2.74
N THR A 122 2.84 -13.75 -3.12
CA THR A 122 2.43 -14.06 -4.49
C THR A 122 1.99 -12.80 -5.22
N ALA A 123 2.46 -12.63 -6.45
CA ALA A 123 2.22 -11.44 -7.25
C ALA A 123 2.19 -11.75 -8.74
N GLN A 124 1.63 -10.83 -9.52
CA GLN A 124 1.69 -10.84 -10.97
C GLN A 124 2.91 -10.06 -11.46
N VAL A 125 3.52 -10.54 -12.54
CA VAL A 125 4.67 -9.92 -13.19
C VAL A 125 4.21 -8.85 -14.20
N VAL A 126 4.83 -7.68 -14.11
CA VAL A 126 4.82 -6.62 -15.11
C VAL A 126 6.26 -6.29 -15.51
N ARG A 127 6.48 -6.15 -16.80
CA ARG A 127 7.76 -5.84 -17.45
C ARG A 127 7.53 -4.77 -18.51
N PRO A 128 7.71 -3.49 -18.12
CA PRO A 128 7.79 -2.40 -19.08
C PRO A 128 8.96 -2.60 -20.04
N ASN A 129 8.82 -2.11 -21.26
CA ASN A 129 9.92 -2.11 -22.23
C ASN A 129 11.10 -1.31 -21.68
N GLY A 130 12.31 -1.86 -21.80
CA GLY A 130 13.53 -1.19 -21.36
C GLY A 130 13.80 -1.21 -19.84
N ILE A 131 13.05 -2.01 -19.06
CA ILE A 131 13.27 -2.10 -17.61
C ILE A 131 14.58 -2.81 -17.21
N GLY A 132 15.20 -3.55 -18.12
CA GLY A 132 16.40 -4.34 -17.91
C GLY A 132 16.12 -5.83 -17.78
N ASP A 133 17.14 -6.65 -18.03
CA ASP A 133 17.01 -8.11 -18.14
C ASP A 133 16.86 -8.81 -16.78
N ASP A 134 17.36 -8.17 -15.72
CA ASP A 134 17.40 -8.65 -14.34
C ASP A 134 16.33 -7.99 -13.45
N ILE A 135 15.35 -7.31 -14.04
CA ILE A 135 14.31 -6.57 -13.30
C ILE A 135 12.91 -7.02 -13.70
N LEU A 136 12.08 -7.23 -12.69
CA LEU A 136 10.64 -7.43 -12.76
C LEU A 136 9.95 -6.34 -11.93
N ILE A 137 8.72 -5.99 -12.30
CA ILE A 137 7.79 -5.36 -11.34
C ILE A 137 6.83 -6.46 -10.90
N THR A 138 6.81 -6.77 -9.61
CA THR A 138 5.95 -7.81 -9.05
C THR A 138 4.91 -7.16 -8.16
N GLY A 139 3.64 -7.28 -8.53
CA GLY A 139 2.55 -6.59 -7.86
C GLY A 139 1.19 -7.23 -7.99
N ARG A 140 0.19 -6.62 -7.35
CA ARG A 140 -1.22 -6.96 -7.56
C ARG A 140 -2.00 -5.74 -8.04
N ARG A 141 -3.04 -5.99 -8.81
CA ARG A 141 -4.03 -4.94 -9.13
C ARG A 141 -4.89 -4.72 -7.90
N ALA A 142 -5.09 -3.46 -7.55
CA ALA A 142 -5.89 -3.05 -6.42
C ALA A 142 -6.94 -2.03 -6.83
N MET A 143 -8.12 -2.16 -6.22
CA MET A 143 -9.18 -1.15 -6.24
C MET A 143 -9.09 -0.36 -4.94
N THR A 144 -8.64 0.89 -5.02
CA THR A 144 -8.43 1.77 -3.84
C THR A 144 -9.72 2.46 -3.41
N CYS A 145 -10.47 3.03 -4.35
CA CYS A 145 -11.76 3.68 -4.09
C CYS A 145 -12.92 3.16 -4.95
N CYS A 146 -12.68 2.85 -6.23
CA CYS A 146 -13.70 2.42 -7.17
C CYS A 146 -13.09 1.70 -8.38
N GLU A 147 -13.93 1.08 -9.22
CA GLU A 147 -13.50 0.35 -10.41
C GLU A 147 -12.74 1.23 -11.42
N ALA A 148 -13.05 2.52 -11.48
CA ALA A 148 -12.33 3.46 -12.33
C ALA A 148 -10.91 3.79 -11.83
N ASP A 149 -10.58 3.46 -10.58
CA ASP A 149 -9.27 3.69 -9.94
C ASP A 149 -8.58 2.36 -9.60
N ILE A 150 -8.56 1.44 -10.56
CA ILE A 150 -7.75 0.23 -10.45
C ILE A 150 -6.30 0.55 -10.79
N GLN A 151 -5.43 0.34 -9.81
CA GLN A 151 -3.99 0.59 -9.93
C GLN A 151 -3.18 -0.69 -9.77
N PHE A 152 -1.95 -0.70 -10.28
CA PHE A 152 -1.03 -1.80 -10.07
C PHE A 152 -0.07 -1.45 -8.93
N LEU A 153 -0.32 -2.04 -7.76
CA LEU A 153 0.53 -1.90 -6.59
C LEU A 153 1.68 -2.89 -6.74
N GLY A 154 2.88 -2.41 -7.01
CA GLY A 154 4.00 -3.26 -7.39
C GLY A 154 5.33 -2.83 -6.81
N PHE A 155 6.14 -3.83 -6.49
CA PHE A 155 7.52 -3.65 -6.06
C PHE A 155 8.48 -3.85 -7.22
N VAL A 156 9.53 -3.04 -7.28
CA VAL A 156 10.68 -3.34 -8.14
C VAL A 156 11.38 -4.56 -7.57
N CYS A 157 11.50 -5.60 -8.38
CA CYS A 157 12.11 -6.87 -8.01
C CYS A 157 13.34 -7.11 -8.88
N LYS A 158 14.52 -7.19 -8.24
CA LYS A 158 15.78 -7.53 -8.88
C LYS A 158 16.01 -9.03 -8.79
N TYR A 159 16.11 -9.70 -9.94
CA TYR A 159 16.30 -11.14 -10.03
C TYR A 159 17.05 -11.51 -11.30
N LYS A 160 18.17 -12.25 -11.18
CA LYS A 160 19.00 -12.68 -12.34
C LYS A 160 18.25 -13.53 -13.37
N GLY A 161 17.20 -14.23 -12.94
CA GLY A 161 16.35 -15.03 -13.82
C GLY A 161 15.16 -14.27 -14.39
N ALA A 162 15.09 -12.94 -14.23
CA ALA A 162 13.92 -12.15 -14.60
C ALA A 162 13.51 -12.35 -16.06
N LYS A 163 14.46 -12.45 -17.01
CA LYS A 163 14.22 -12.79 -18.44
C LYS A 163 13.34 -14.02 -18.70
N ASN A 164 13.26 -14.96 -17.76
CA ASN A 164 12.45 -16.16 -17.92
C ASN A 164 10.95 -15.95 -17.67
N PHE A 165 10.54 -14.77 -17.19
CA PHE A 165 9.15 -14.44 -16.89
C PHE A 165 8.59 -13.41 -17.87
N LYS A 166 7.31 -13.56 -18.18
CA LYS A 166 6.53 -12.74 -19.10
C LYS A 166 5.52 -11.89 -18.34
N ASN A 167 5.02 -10.87 -19.03
CA ASN A 167 3.90 -10.07 -18.53
C ASN A 167 2.70 -10.98 -18.21
N LYS A 168 2.07 -10.73 -17.05
CA LYS A 168 0.93 -11.47 -16.50
C LYS A 168 1.25 -12.84 -15.89
N ASP A 169 2.50 -13.29 -15.91
CA ASP A 169 2.89 -14.49 -15.17
C ASP A 169 2.63 -14.28 -13.68
N TRP A 170 2.08 -15.30 -13.04
CA TRP A 170 1.93 -15.31 -11.60
C TRP A 170 3.14 -15.98 -10.97
N VAL A 171 3.70 -15.32 -9.97
CA VAL A 171 4.92 -15.76 -9.31
C VAL A 171 4.79 -15.69 -7.81
N LYS A 172 5.39 -16.67 -7.14
CA LYS A 172 5.72 -16.60 -5.73
C LYS A 172 7.15 -16.05 -5.62
N VAL A 173 7.30 -14.91 -4.96
CA VAL A 173 8.56 -14.21 -4.77
C VAL A 173 9.06 -14.44 -3.35
N LYS A 174 10.31 -14.84 -3.22
CA LYS A 174 11.04 -14.89 -1.94
C LYS A 174 12.26 -13.99 -2.06
N GLY A 175 12.41 -13.05 -1.13
CA GLY A 175 13.52 -12.11 -1.21
C GLY A 175 13.69 -11.26 0.02
N LYS A 176 14.63 -10.31 -0.08
CA LYS A 176 14.91 -9.32 0.96
C LYS A 176 14.54 -7.93 0.46
N ILE A 177 13.79 -7.18 1.25
CA ILE A 177 13.47 -5.78 0.96
C ILE A 177 14.69 -4.91 1.28
N LYS A 178 14.97 -3.94 0.43
CA LYS A 178 15.90 -2.85 0.69
C LYS A 178 15.33 -1.54 0.21
N PHE A 179 15.46 -0.47 1.00
CA PHE A 179 15.05 0.86 0.58
C PHE A 179 16.20 1.63 -0.03
N GLU A 180 16.13 1.88 -1.34
CA GLU A 180 17.22 2.50 -2.09
C GLU A 180 16.69 3.46 -3.16
N MET A 181 17.55 4.35 -3.64
CA MET A 181 17.22 5.22 -4.76
C MET A 181 17.01 4.37 -6.01
N ASN A 182 15.82 4.48 -6.60
CA ASN A 182 15.45 3.64 -7.74
C ASN A 182 14.80 4.48 -8.84
N LYS A 183 15.16 4.23 -10.10
CA LYS A 183 14.71 5.04 -11.25
C LYS A 183 13.20 4.93 -11.47
N GLN A 184 12.62 3.78 -11.16
CA GLN A 184 11.20 3.51 -11.34
C GLN A 184 10.35 4.30 -10.35
N TYR A 185 10.86 4.48 -9.11
CA TYR A 185 10.24 5.33 -8.11
C TYR A 185 10.60 6.81 -8.27
N ARG A 186 11.73 7.13 -8.92
CA ARG A 186 12.34 8.48 -8.95
C ARG A 186 12.60 9.06 -7.54
N ALA A 187 12.68 8.17 -6.55
CA ALA A 187 12.85 8.46 -5.15
C ALA A 187 13.46 7.21 -4.47
N LYS A 188 13.72 7.33 -3.16
CA LYS A 188 14.02 6.17 -2.33
C LYS A 188 12.74 5.34 -2.18
N GLY A 189 12.80 4.05 -2.48
CA GLY A 189 11.64 3.16 -2.38
C GLY A 189 12.04 1.70 -2.20
N PRO A 190 11.08 0.82 -1.88
CA PRO A 190 11.33 -0.58 -1.59
C PRO A 190 11.69 -1.36 -2.85
N VAL A 191 12.89 -1.94 -2.85
CA VAL A 191 13.38 -2.84 -3.89
C VAL A 191 13.55 -4.24 -3.30
N ILE A 192 12.93 -5.22 -3.93
CA ILE A 192 13.01 -6.62 -3.54
C ILE A 192 14.18 -7.27 -4.25
N TYR A 193 15.17 -7.68 -3.48
CA TYR A 193 16.25 -8.53 -3.98
C TYR A 193 15.80 -9.98 -3.85
N ALA A 194 15.28 -10.53 -4.94
CA ALA A 194 14.73 -11.88 -4.93
C ALA A 194 15.84 -12.93 -4.88
N GLU A 195 15.70 -13.84 -3.93
CA GLU A 195 16.50 -15.06 -3.80
C GLU A 195 15.92 -16.15 -4.71
N GLU A 196 14.59 -16.20 -4.80
CA GLU A 196 13.84 -17.19 -5.55
C GLU A 196 12.55 -16.57 -6.11
N VAL A 197 12.25 -16.88 -7.37
CA VAL A 197 10.99 -16.52 -8.05
C VAL A 197 10.49 -17.78 -8.74
N LEU A 198 9.32 -18.27 -8.34
CA LEU A 198 8.71 -19.48 -8.89
C LEU A 198 7.39 -19.14 -9.57
N LEU A 199 7.14 -19.73 -10.73
CA LEU A 199 5.81 -19.69 -11.35
C LEU A 199 4.78 -20.36 -10.44
N THR A 200 3.58 -19.79 -10.40
CA THR A 200 2.45 -20.33 -9.66
C THR A 200 1.14 -20.10 -10.40
N GLY A 201 0.05 -20.60 -9.85
CA GLY A 201 -1.29 -20.37 -10.37
C GLY A 201 -1.75 -18.92 -10.16
N PRO A 202 -2.71 -18.45 -10.95
CA PRO A 202 -3.30 -17.13 -10.73
C PRO A 202 -3.98 -17.05 -9.36
N ILE A 203 -3.93 -15.86 -8.77
CA ILE A 203 -4.81 -15.51 -7.65
C ILE A 203 -5.99 -14.73 -8.22
N ASP A 204 -7.19 -15.23 -7.94
CA ASP A 204 -8.42 -14.58 -8.37
C ASP A 204 -8.67 -13.29 -7.59
N GLY A 205 -9.27 -12.32 -8.27
CA GLY A 205 -9.71 -11.07 -7.68
C GLY A 205 -8.64 -9.98 -7.57
N LEU A 206 -9.14 -8.77 -7.33
CA LEU A 206 -8.35 -7.57 -7.04
C LEU A 206 -8.06 -7.51 -5.55
N VAL A 207 -6.97 -6.84 -5.18
CA VAL A 207 -6.83 -6.33 -3.82
C VAL A 207 -7.91 -5.28 -3.62
N GLN A 208 -8.70 -5.41 -2.56
CA GLN A 208 -9.73 -4.45 -2.19
C GLN A 208 -9.34 -3.89 -0.83
N PHE A 209 -9.36 -2.57 -0.75
CA PHE A 209 -9.41 -1.85 0.51
C PHE A 209 -10.88 -1.62 0.79
#